data_AF-A0A419J4U3-F1
#
_entry.id   AF-A0A419J4U3-F1
#
_cell.length_a   1.000
_cell.length_b   1.000
_cell.length_c   1.000
_cell.angle_alpha   90.00
_cell.angle_beta   90.00
_cell.angle_gamma   90.00
#
_symmetry.space_group_name_H-M   'P 1'
#
loop_
_entity.id
_entity.type
_entity.pdbx_description
1 polymer ?
#
loop_
_entity_poly.entity_id
_entity_poly.type
_entity_poly.pdbx_seq_one_letter_code
_entity_poly.pdbx_strand_id
1 'polypeptide(L)'
;MNIEEYEEAARIAQKIDFAFEDSFQDKEQRKLFYLFFNRYLLRVDPEGDMAPYDAMVLLWRTYPDEFAHMLKEMTEKGLIPD
;
A
#
# COMPACT_ATOMS: atom_id res chain seq x y z
N MET A 1 -19.19 -4.21 7.84
CA MET A 1 -18.25 -3.57 6.90
C MET A 1 -19.02 -2.44 6.24
N ASN A 2 -18.57 -1.20 6.42
CA ASN A 2 -19.15 -0.05 5.74
C ASN A 2 -18.66 -0.10 4.28
N ILE A 3 -19.58 -0.14 3.32
CA ILE A 3 -19.25 -0.27 1.88
C ILE A 3 -18.44 0.96 1.43
N GLU A 4 -18.78 2.15 1.94
CA GLU A 4 -18.11 3.40 1.58
C GLU A 4 -16.63 3.41 2.03
N GLU A 5 -16.34 2.92 3.24
CA GLU A 5 -14.97 2.83 3.76
C GLU A 5 -14.13 1.81 2.98
N TYR A 6 -14.75 0.71 2.54
CA TYR A 6 -14.09 -0.28 1.70
C TYR A 6 -13.77 0.30 0.31
N GLU A 7 -14.71 0.99 -0.31
CA GLU A 7 -14.50 1.62 -1.62
C GLU A 7 -13.38 2.66 -1.58
N GLU A 8 -13.29 3.44 -0.49
CA GLU A 8 -12.22 4.41 -0.33
C GLU A 8 -10.86 3.73 -0.12
N ALA A 9 -10.79 2.71 0.74
CA ALA A 9 -9.55 1.96 0.95
C ALA A 9 -9.06 1.26 -0.34
N ALA A 10 -9.98 0.65 -1.09
CA ALA A 10 -9.68 0.03 -2.38
C ALA A 10 -9.20 1.06 -3.41
N ARG A 11 -9.81 2.24 -3.45
CA ARG A 11 -9.37 3.35 -4.33
C ARG A 11 -7.96 3.81 -3.98
N ILE A 12 -7.65 3.94 -2.69
CA ILE A 12 -6.31 4.33 -2.24
C ILE A 12 -5.29 3.24 -2.57
N ALA A 13 -5.59 1.97 -2.28
CA ALA A 13 -4.73 0.84 -2.62
C ALA A 13 -4.44 0.79 -4.13
N GLN A 14 -5.44 1.05 -4.97
CA GLN A 14 -5.27 1.13 -6.42
C GLN A 14 -4.36 2.29 -6.85
N LYS A 15 -4.48 3.48 -6.23
CA LYS A 15 -3.57 4.61 -6.51
C LYS A 15 -2.12 4.26 -6.16
N ILE A 16 -1.90 3.59 -5.04
CA ILE A 16 -0.56 3.15 -4.61
C ILE A 16 0.00 2.12 -5.60
N ASP A 17 -0.81 1.15 -6.01
CA ASP A 17 -0.43 0.11 -6.96
C ASP A 17 -0.03 0.72 -8.32
N PHE A 18 -0.79 1.70 -8.82
CA PHE A 18 -0.43 2.45 -10.01
C PHE A 18 0.86 3.26 -9.85
N ALA A 19 1.03 3.97 -8.73
CA ALA A 19 2.28 4.71 -8.48
C ALA A 19 3.50 3.76 -8.40
N PHE A 20 3.31 2.56 -7.86
CA PHE A 20 4.35 1.53 -7.84
C PHE A 20 4.68 1.02 -9.24
N GLU A 21 3.69 0.73 -10.08
CA GLU A 21 3.90 0.33 -11.47
C GLU A 21 4.57 1.43 -12.30
N ASP A 22 4.14 2.69 -12.13
CA ASP A 22 4.75 3.85 -12.80
C ASP A 22 6.22 4.05 -12.40
N SER A 23 6.59 3.65 -11.17
CA SER A 23 7.98 3.69 -10.69
C SER A 23 8.89 2.62 -11.30
N PHE A 24 8.42 1.79 -12.24
CA PHE A 24 9.20 0.70 -12.84
C PHE A 24 10.57 1.15 -13.41
N GLN A 25 10.63 2.34 -14.00
CA GLN A 25 11.88 2.90 -14.54
C GLN A 25 12.74 3.64 -13.50
N ASP A 26 12.15 4.05 -12.36
CA ASP A 26 12.84 4.70 -11.26
C ASP A 26 13.17 3.70 -10.14
N LYS A 27 14.40 3.16 -10.21
CA LYS A 27 14.87 2.15 -9.26
C LYS A 27 14.90 2.65 -7.80
N GLU A 28 15.13 3.94 -7.57
CA GLU A 28 15.20 4.46 -6.20
C GLU A 28 13.79 4.61 -5.62
N GLN A 29 12.86 5.13 -6.43
CA GLN A 29 11.45 5.20 -6.03
C GLN A 29 10.87 3.80 -5.80
N ARG A 30 11.16 2.84 -6.68
CA ARG A 30 10.69 1.45 -6.54
C ARG A 30 11.24 0.76 -5.28
N LYS A 31 12.49 1.03 -4.91
CA LYS A 31 13.06 0.53 -3.63
C LYS A 31 12.29 1.06 -2.42
N LEU A 32 11.86 2.33 -2.45
CA LEU A 32 11.07 2.89 -1.36
C LEU A 32 9.74 2.15 -1.22
N PHE A 33 9.01 1.89 -2.31
CA PHE A 33 7.80 1.07 -2.27
C PHE A 33 8.05 -0.32 -1.66
N TYR A 34 9.11 -1.02 -2.08
CA TYR A 34 9.44 -2.32 -1.49
C TYR A 34 9.77 -2.24 0.01
N LEU A 35 10.38 -1.15 0.49
CA LEU A 35 10.60 -0.96 1.94
C LEU A 35 9.27 -0.87 2.69
N PHE A 36 8.29 -0.15 2.15
CA PHE A 36 6.94 -0.06 2.73
C PHE A 36 6.22 -1.40 2.67
N PHE A 37 6.23 -2.08 1.52
CA PHE A 37 5.60 -3.38 1.34
C PHE A 37 6.19 -4.42 2.29
N ASN A 38 7.51 -4.50 2.39
CA ASN A 38 8.17 -5.41 3.34
C ASN A 38 7.82 -5.09 4.80
N ARG A 39 7.69 -3.81 5.15
CA ARG A 39 7.40 -3.43 6.55
C ARG A 39 5.95 -3.72 6.93
N TYR A 40 5.00 -3.43 6.06
CA TYR A 40 3.57 -3.45 6.39
C TYR A 40 2.83 -4.67 5.84
N LEU A 41 3.12 -5.08 4.60
CA LEU A 41 2.37 -6.14 3.92
C LEU A 41 2.77 -7.55 4.37
N LEU A 42 4.02 -7.76 4.83
CA LEU A 42 4.44 -9.06 5.41
C LEU A 42 3.59 -9.48 6.62
N ARG A 43 2.84 -8.55 7.24
CA ARG A 43 1.92 -8.87 8.33
C ARG A 43 0.68 -9.64 7.88
N VAL A 44 0.28 -9.48 6.62
CA VAL A 44 -0.91 -10.12 6.03
C VAL A 44 -0.56 -11.06 4.88
N ASP A 45 0.63 -10.90 4.30
CA ASP A 45 1.19 -11.75 3.26
C ASP A 45 2.67 -12.06 3.56
N PRO A 46 2.96 -12.97 4.51
CA PRO A 46 4.33 -13.26 4.96
C PRO A 46 5.23 -13.87 3.87
N GLU A 47 4.64 -14.57 2.90
CA GLU A 47 5.37 -15.23 1.81
C GLU A 47 5.59 -14.29 0.62
N GLY A 48 4.84 -13.19 0.54
CA GLY A 48 4.96 -12.21 -0.55
C GLY A 48 4.36 -12.69 -1.87
N ASP A 49 3.38 -13.59 -1.81
CA ASP A 49 2.74 -14.21 -2.97
C ASP A 49 1.53 -13.41 -3.49
N MET A 50 1.01 -12.46 -2.71
CA MET A 50 -0.11 -11.62 -3.11
C MET A 50 0.36 -10.42 -3.94
N ALA A 51 -0.51 -9.98 -4.86
CA ALA A 51 -0.31 -8.70 -5.52
C ALA A 51 -0.36 -7.57 -4.46
N PRO A 52 0.45 -6.49 -4.59
CA PRO A 52 0.47 -5.40 -3.63
C PRO A 52 -0.92 -4.82 -3.35
N TYR A 53 -1.74 -4.64 -4.38
CA TYR A 53 -3.14 -4.24 -4.24
C TYR A 53 -3.94 -5.14 -3.26
N ASP A 54 -3.91 -6.46 -3.48
CA ASP A 54 -4.68 -7.41 -2.66
C ASP A 54 -4.17 -7.43 -1.22
N ALA A 55 -2.85 -7.39 -1.03
CA ALA A 55 -2.22 -7.32 0.28
C ALA A 55 -2.58 -6.02 1.01
N MET A 56 -2.65 -4.87 0.32
CA MET A 56 -3.06 -3.59 0.90
C MET A 56 -4.53 -3.59 1.34
N VAL A 57 -5.43 -4.13 0.52
CA VAL A 57 -6.85 -4.28 0.88
C VAL A 57 -6.99 -5.21 2.09
N LEU A 58 -6.22 -6.30 2.15
CA LEU A 58 -6.21 -7.21 3.28
C LEU A 58 -5.62 -6.56 4.55
N LEU A 59 -4.58 -5.73 4.40
CA LEU A 59 -3.99 -4.96 5.48
C LEU A 59 -5.01 -4.00 6.07
N TRP A 60 -5.71 -3.21 5.26
CA TRP A 60 -6.78 -2.32 5.72
C TRP A 60 -7.86 -3.09 6.47
N ARG A 61 -8.31 -4.23 5.93
CA ARG A 61 -9.40 -5.01 6.53
C ARG A 61 -9.02 -5.62 7.88
N THR A 62 -7.75 -6.00 8.05
CA THR A 62 -7.27 -6.75 9.21
C THR A 62 -6.63 -5.86 10.26
N TYR A 63 -5.91 -4.82 9.81
CA TYR A 63 -5.13 -3.88 10.61
C TYR A 63 -5.28 -2.45 10.06
N PRO A 64 -6.46 -1.82 10.20
CA PRO A 64 -6.74 -0.51 9.61
C PRO A 64 -5.78 0.59 10.11
N ASP A 65 -5.33 0.51 11.36
CA ASP A 65 -4.35 1.46 11.91
C ASP A 65 -2.98 1.32 11.24
N GLU A 66 -2.54 0.11 10.92
CA GLU A 66 -1.27 -0.13 10.20
C GLU A 66 -1.36 0.38 8.77
N PHE A 67 -2.51 0.17 8.11
CA PHE A 67 -2.77 0.74 6.79
C PHE A 67 -2.71 2.27 6.84
N ALA A 68 -3.37 2.91 7.80
CA ALA A 68 -3.33 4.37 7.96
C ALA A 68 -1.91 4.90 8.24
N HIS A 69 -1.11 4.19 9.04
CA HIS A 69 0.30 4.55 9.27
C HIS A 69 1.15 4.42 8.01
N MET A 70 0.95 3.34 7.23
CA MET A 70 1.61 3.17 5.94
C MET A 70 1.30 4.33 5.00
N LEU A 71 0.03 4.71 4.85
CA LEU A 71 -0.39 5.85 4.02
C LEU A 71 0.32 7.13 4.45
N LYS A 72 0.28 7.45 5.74
CA LYS A 72 0.90 8.65 6.29
C LYS A 72 2.40 8.71 5.96
N GLU A 73 3.13 7.62 6.19
CA GLU A 73 4.57 7.59 5.91
C GLU A 73 4.86 7.69 4.40
N MET A 74 4.05 7.06 3.54
CA MET A 74 4.22 7.14 2.08
C MET A 74 3.97 8.56 1.55
N THR A 75 2.96 9.24 2.07
CA THR A 75 2.66 10.66 1.78
C THR A 75 3.79 11.58 2.26
N GLU A 76 4.28 11.40 3.50
CA GLU A 76 5.41 12.18 4.03
C GLU A 76 6.70 11.99 3.23
N LYS A 77 6.86 10.84 2.56
CA LYS A 77 7.97 10.57 1.63
C LYS A 77 7.72 11.04 0.20
N GLY A 78 6.54 11.59 -0.10
CA GLY A 78 6.16 12.04 -1.43
C GLY A 78 5.99 10.92 -2.45
N LEU A 79 5.73 9.68 -1.99
CA LEU A 79 5.51 8.53 -2.89
C LEU A 79 4.13 8.53 -3.51
N ILE A 80 3.14 9.05 -2.77
CA ILE A 80 1.76 9.19 -3.21
C ILE A 80 1.28 10.60 -2.87
N PRO A 81 0.37 11.18 -3.68
CA PRO A 81 -0.23 12.48 -3.40
C PRO A 81 -1.14 12.43 -2.17
N ASP A 82 -1.30 13.58 -1.49
CA ASP A 82 -2.33 13.82 -0.47
C ASP A 82 -3.76 13.57 -1.00
#